data_AF-A0A1F6XDZ6-F1
#
_entry.id   AF-A0A1F6XDZ6-F1
#
_cell.length_a   1.000
_cell.length_b   1.000
_cell.length_c   1.000
_cell.angle_alpha   90.00
_cell.angle_beta   90.00
_cell.angle_gamma   90.00
#
_symmetry.space_group_name_H-M   'P 1'
#
loop_
_entity.id
_entity.type
_entity.pdbx_description
1 polymer ?
#
loop_
_entity_poly.entity_id
_entity_poly.type
_entity_poly.pdbx_seq_one_letter_code
_entity_poly.pdbx_strand_id
1 'polypeptide(L)'
;METARSFRKFKKEPFIFSIILLAITLSVFAFLYNRINQNKKVSDETEMKWQAESNRREEIKSLERLIKEVEEKRVALESHFARSSNAVPFLDLLEKLALSVSAKPEIVSVDVAKDKTGLLVEVGTIGTFEAVYKYLLLLENSPYQLEFISVDLHKISEQGTDWRGNFKMKLLSFIP
;
A
#
# COMPACT_ATOMS: atom_id res chain seq x y z
N MET A 1 101.66 27.58 -31.76
CA MET A 1 101.35 26.14 -31.71
C MET A 1 99.85 26.02 -31.50
N GLU A 2 99.07 26.16 -32.57
CA GLU A 2 97.60 26.09 -32.52
C GLU A 2 97.13 25.07 -33.54
N THR A 3 96.57 23.97 -33.04
CA THR A 3 96.01 22.89 -33.86
C THR A 3 94.54 23.17 -34.12
N ALA A 4 94.22 23.49 -35.37
CA ALA A 4 92.84 23.64 -35.83
C ALA A 4 92.08 22.30 -35.67
N ARG A 5 91.10 22.28 -34.75
CA ARG A 5 90.15 21.17 -34.59
C ARG A 5 89.27 21.08 -35.83
N SER A 6 89.48 20.06 -36.68
CA SER A 6 88.54 19.76 -37.76
C SER A 6 87.26 19.14 -37.18
N PHE A 7 86.13 19.86 -37.26
CA PHE A 7 84.82 19.28 -36.96
C PHE A 7 84.48 18.23 -38.03
N ARG A 8 84.43 16.95 -37.63
CA ARG A 8 83.91 15.86 -38.46
C ARG A 8 82.48 16.21 -38.89
N LYS A 9 82.25 16.31 -40.20
CA LYS A 9 80.90 16.49 -40.78
C LYS A 9 80.06 15.26 -40.41
N PHE A 10 79.09 15.42 -39.52
CA PHE A 10 78.12 14.37 -39.20
C PHE A 10 77.37 13.99 -40.48
N LYS A 11 77.37 12.69 -40.83
CA LYS A 11 76.57 12.17 -41.94
C LYS A 11 75.09 12.38 -41.60
N LYS A 12 74.32 12.96 -42.52
CA LYS A 12 72.91 13.36 -42.30
C LYS A 12 71.94 12.16 -42.31
N GLU A 13 72.37 11.01 -42.80
CA GLU A 13 71.57 9.78 -42.93
C GLU A 13 70.91 9.28 -41.62
N PRO A 14 71.62 9.11 -40.48
CA PRO A 14 70.99 8.70 -39.22
C PRO A 14 70.02 9.74 -38.65
N PHE A 15 70.23 11.03 -38.94
CA PHE A 15 69.34 12.10 -38.49
C PHE A 15 67.99 12.05 -39.24
N ILE A 16 68.03 11.80 -40.56
CA ILE A 16 66.82 11.63 -41.38
C ILE A 16 66.02 10.40 -40.94
N PHE A 17 66.70 9.29 -40.63
CA PHE A 17 66.04 8.07 -40.13
C PHE A 17 65.31 8.29 -38.80
N SER A 18 65.93 9.03 -37.86
CA SER A 18 65.29 9.40 -36.59
C SER A 18 64.04 10.27 -36.78
N ILE A 19 64.08 11.22 -37.72
CA ILE A 19 62.92 12.06 -38.06
C ILE A 19 61.77 11.21 -38.63
N ILE A 20 62.07 10.26 -39.51
CA ILE A 20 61.06 9.36 -40.09
C ILE A 20 60.44 8.50 -38.99
N LEU A 21 61.26 7.93 -38.10
CA LEU A 21 60.78 7.13 -36.97
C LEU A 21 59.88 7.96 -36.04
N LEU A 22 60.26 9.20 -35.75
CA LEU A 22 59.46 10.13 -34.95
C LEU A 22 58.11 10.45 -35.63
N ALA A 23 58.10 10.67 -36.94
CA ALA A 23 56.88 10.93 -37.69
C ALA A 23 55.92 9.73 -37.66
N ILE A 24 56.45 8.51 -37.75
CA ILE A 24 55.66 7.27 -37.67
C ILE A 24 55.08 7.10 -36.27
N THR A 25 55.86 7.28 -35.21
CA THR A 25 55.37 7.12 -33.83
C THR A 25 54.31 8.16 -33.48
N LEU A 26 54.48 9.41 -33.91
CA LEU A 26 53.46 10.46 -33.76
C LEU A 26 52.17 10.12 -34.51
N SER A 27 52.27 9.57 -35.72
CA SER A 27 51.11 9.17 -36.53
C SER A 27 50.34 8.02 -35.88
N VAL A 28 51.04 7.00 -35.39
CA VAL A 28 50.44 5.87 -34.67
C VAL A 28 49.78 6.35 -33.37
N PHE A 29 50.44 7.23 -32.63
CA PHE A 29 49.88 7.82 -31.41
C PHE A 29 48.59 8.58 -31.69
N ALA A 30 48.56 9.44 -32.71
CA ALA A 30 47.37 10.19 -33.10
C ALA A 30 46.21 9.27 -33.53
N PHE A 31 46.52 8.20 -34.29
CA PHE A 31 45.53 7.20 -34.68
C PHE A 31 44.93 6.47 -33.48
N LEU A 32 45.78 5.99 -32.56
CA LEU A 32 45.33 5.31 -31.34
C LEU A 32 44.52 6.24 -30.44
N TYR A 33 44.98 7.48 -30.26
CA TYR A 33 44.28 8.49 -29.46
C TYR A 33 42.86 8.75 -29.98
N ASN A 34 42.72 8.95 -31.30
CA ASN A 34 41.41 9.14 -31.91
C ASN A 34 40.50 7.92 -31.71
N ARG A 35 41.05 6.70 -31.82
CA ARG A 35 40.25 5.49 -31.68
C ARG A 35 39.81 5.23 -30.25
N ILE A 36 40.68 5.49 -29.27
CA ILE A 36 40.34 5.42 -27.84
C ILE A 36 39.23 6.44 -27.52
N ASN A 37 39.34 7.67 -28.01
CA ASN A 37 38.36 8.71 -27.73
C ASN A 37 36.98 8.40 -28.35
N GLN A 38 36.95 7.78 -29.53
CA GLN A 38 35.70 7.30 -30.15
C GLN A 38 35.07 6.15 -29.36
N ASN A 39 35.87 5.17 -28.95
CA ASN A 39 35.37 4.05 -28.15
C ASN A 39 34.85 4.50 -26.78
N LYS A 40 35.49 5.51 -26.17
CA LYS A 40 35.04 6.06 -24.89
C LYS A 40 33.63 6.64 -25.00
N LYS A 41 33.34 7.44 -26.04
CA LYS A 41 31.99 8.00 -26.25
C LYS A 41 30.92 6.92 -26.38
N VAL A 42 31.18 5.88 -27.18
CA VAL A 42 30.24 4.77 -27.36
C VAL A 42 30.05 3.98 -26.05
N SER A 43 31.12 3.78 -25.29
CA SER A 43 31.06 3.13 -23.98
C SER A 43 30.24 3.96 -22.99
N ASP A 44 30.46 5.27 -22.92
CA ASP A 44 29.74 6.17 -22.01
C ASP A 44 28.25 6.22 -22.36
N GLU A 45 27.89 6.27 -23.65
CA GLU A 45 26.49 6.20 -24.09
C GLU A 45 25.82 4.87 -23.77
N THR A 46 26.55 3.76 -23.90
CA THR A 46 26.04 2.42 -23.59
C THR A 46 25.83 2.25 -22.09
N GLU A 47 26.77 2.74 -21.28
CA GLU A 47 26.67 2.73 -19.82
C GLU A 47 25.48 3.58 -19.35
N MET A 48 25.28 4.78 -19.90
CA MET A 48 24.12 5.61 -19.56
C MET A 48 22.79 4.92 -19.89
N LYS A 49 22.70 4.25 -21.03
CA LYS A 49 21.50 3.47 -21.40
C LYS A 49 21.29 2.28 -20.47
N TRP A 50 22.36 1.58 -20.11
CA TRP A 50 22.32 0.47 -19.17
C TRP A 50 21.82 0.90 -17.79
N GLN A 51 22.37 1.99 -17.26
CA GLN A 51 21.96 2.56 -15.97
C GLN A 51 20.49 2.98 -15.99
N ALA A 52 20.03 3.64 -17.05
CA ALA A 52 18.63 4.04 -17.20
C ALA A 52 17.68 2.83 -17.20
N GLU A 53 18.04 1.77 -17.93
CA GLU A 53 17.24 0.53 -17.98
C GLU A 53 17.28 -0.24 -16.64
N SER A 54 18.43 -0.22 -15.94
CA SER A 54 18.56 -0.81 -14.61
C SER A 54 17.65 -0.10 -13.59
N ASN A 55 17.68 1.24 -13.57
CA ASN A 55 16.83 2.04 -12.69
C ASN A 55 15.34 1.79 -12.99
N ARG A 56 14.96 1.75 -14.27
CA ARG A 56 13.58 1.42 -14.67
C ARG A 56 13.13 0.05 -14.17
N ARG A 57 14.01 -0.96 -14.17
CA ARG A 57 13.69 -2.30 -13.65
C ARG A 57 13.52 -2.30 -12.14
N GLU A 58 14.32 -1.50 -11.43
CA GLU A 58 14.21 -1.35 -9.99
C GLU A 58 12.90 -0.65 -9.60
N GLU A 59 12.52 0.40 -10.34
CA GLU A 59 11.22 1.07 -10.18
C GLU A 59 10.05 0.09 -10.37
N ILE A 60 10.07 -0.73 -11.43
CA ILE A 60 9.02 -1.74 -11.68
C ILE A 60 8.93 -2.73 -10.53
N LYS A 61 10.06 -3.26 -10.05
CA LYS A 61 10.08 -4.17 -8.88
C LYS A 61 9.54 -3.50 -7.62
N SER A 62 9.84 -2.22 -7.42
CA SER A 62 9.32 -1.47 -6.28
C SER A 62 7.80 -1.31 -6.36
N LEU A 63 7.26 -1.06 -7.55
CA LEU A 63 5.82 -0.96 -7.81
C LEU A 63 5.12 -2.30 -7.59
N GLU A 64 5.67 -3.40 -8.08
CA GLU A 64 5.14 -4.75 -7.83
C GLU A 64 5.06 -5.06 -6.34
N ARG A 65 6.09 -4.68 -5.57
CA ARG A 65 6.10 -4.84 -4.12
C ARG A 65 4.99 -4.02 -3.45
N LEU A 66 4.81 -2.76 -3.87
CA LEU A 66 3.75 -1.89 -3.35
C LEU A 66 2.36 -2.43 -3.66
N ILE A 67 2.14 -2.92 -4.89
CA ILE A 67 0.86 -3.55 -5.28
C ILE A 67 0.57 -4.75 -4.38
N LYS A 68 1.58 -5.60 -4.14
CA LYS A 68 1.44 -6.77 -3.26
C LYS A 68 1.12 -6.36 -1.81
N GLU A 69 1.82 -5.36 -1.27
CA GLU A 69 1.54 -4.85 0.08
C GLU A 69 0.13 -4.25 0.19
N VAL A 70 -0.35 -3.57 -0.85
CA VAL A 70 -1.72 -3.04 -0.90
C VAL A 70 -2.74 -4.17 -0.95
N GLU A 71 -2.51 -5.22 -1.75
CA GLU A 71 -3.41 -6.38 -1.83
C GLU A 71 -3.49 -7.12 -0.49
N GLU A 72 -2.35 -7.36 0.17
CA GLU A 72 -2.32 -7.98 1.49
C GLU A 72 -3.09 -7.16 2.54
N LYS A 73 -2.89 -5.82 2.54
CA LYS A 73 -3.66 -4.91 3.40
C LYS A 73 -5.14 -4.90 3.06
N ARG A 74 -5.50 -4.96 1.78
CA ARG A 74 -6.89 -5.02 1.31
C ARG A 74 -7.57 -6.31 1.77
N VAL A 75 -6.90 -7.45 1.65
CA VAL A 75 -7.40 -8.75 2.13
C VAL A 75 -7.59 -8.75 3.64
N ALA A 76 -6.63 -8.21 4.41
CA ALA A 76 -6.76 -8.04 5.85
C ALA A 76 -7.93 -7.10 6.19
N LEU A 77 -8.08 -5.98 5.47
CA LEU A 77 -9.18 -5.06 5.69
C LEU A 77 -10.55 -5.70 5.37
N GLU A 78 -10.65 -6.45 4.27
CA GLU A 78 -11.86 -7.18 3.88
C GLU A 78 -12.23 -8.31 4.85
N SER A 79 -11.27 -8.89 5.59
CA SER A 79 -11.59 -9.88 6.63
C SER A 79 -12.24 -9.26 7.86
N HIS A 80 -12.00 -7.98 8.12
CA HIS A 80 -12.61 -7.23 9.21
C HIS A 80 -13.99 -6.64 8.86
N PHE A 81 -14.33 -6.53 7.58
CA PHE A 81 -15.67 -6.14 7.14
C PHE A 81 -16.63 -7.33 7.11
N ALA A 82 -17.83 -7.14 7.66
CA ALA A 82 -18.88 -8.14 7.59
C ALA A 82 -19.28 -8.36 6.12
N ARG A 83 -18.81 -9.45 5.50
CA ARG A 83 -19.36 -9.94 4.22
C ARG A 83 -20.87 -10.13 4.40
N SER A 84 -21.67 -9.91 3.36
CA SER A 84 -23.14 -10.07 3.40
C SER A 84 -23.61 -11.44 3.93
N SER A 85 -22.73 -12.45 3.94
CA SER A 85 -22.92 -13.77 4.57
C SER A 85 -22.94 -13.77 6.10
N ASN A 86 -22.43 -12.73 6.77
CA ASN A 86 -22.33 -12.63 8.24
C ASN A 86 -23.52 -11.91 8.89
N ALA A 87 -24.53 -11.51 8.12
CA ALA A 87 -25.75 -10.93 8.67
C ALA A 87 -26.48 -11.91 9.62
N VAL A 88 -26.50 -13.21 9.29
CA VAL A 88 -27.20 -14.22 10.10
C VAL A 88 -26.57 -14.42 11.49
N PRO A 89 -25.24 -14.63 11.63
CA PRO A 89 -24.60 -14.68 12.95
C PRO A 89 -24.75 -13.39 13.78
N PHE A 90 -24.79 -12.23 13.13
CA PHE A 90 -25.02 -10.95 13.83
C PHE A 90 -26.43 -10.88 14.42
N LEU A 91 -27.46 -11.20 13.63
CA LEU A 91 -28.85 -11.22 14.11
C LEU A 91 -29.05 -12.24 15.25
N ASP A 92 -28.44 -13.43 15.15
CA ASP A 92 -28.46 -14.45 16.19
C ASP A 92 -27.80 -13.96 17.50
N LEU A 93 -26.73 -13.16 17.41
CA LEU A 93 -26.13 -12.52 18.58
C LEU A 93 -27.10 -11.50 19.21
N LEU A 94 -27.76 -10.65 18.43
CA LEU A 94 -28.71 -9.65 18.94
C LEU A 94 -29.87 -10.32 19.69
N GLU A 95 -30.39 -11.43 19.17
CA GLU A 95 -31.43 -12.22 19.83
C GLU A 95 -30.93 -12.85 21.15
N LYS A 96 -29.75 -13.48 21.13
CA LYS A 96 -29.15 -14.08 22.34
C LYS A 96 -28.88 -13.07 23.44
N LEU A 97 -28.39 -11.87 23.07
CA LEU A 97 -28.17 -10.80 24.04
C LEU A 97 -29.48 -10.38 24.72
N ALA A 98 -30.58 -10.26 23.98
CA ALA A 98 -31.88 -9.90 24.56
C ALA A 98 -32.38 -10.99 25.52
N LEU A 99 -32.27 -12.25 25.10
CA LEU A 99 -32.66 -13.40 25.93
C LEU A 99 -31.83 -13.48 27.22
N SER A 100 -30.54 -13.14 27.17
CA SER A 100 -29.66 -13.16 28.35
C SER A 100 -30.06 -12.19 29.46
N VAL A 101 -30.76 -11.11 29.10
CA VAL A 101 -31.29 -10.11 30.05
C VAL A 101 -32.79 -10.27 30.29
N SER A 102 -33.39 -11.39 29.86
CA SER A 102 -34.83 -11.66 29.95
C SER A 102 -35.71 -10.62 29.21
N ALA A 103 -35.17 -9.95 28.19
CA ALA A 103 -35.94 -9.13 27.26
C ALA A 103 -36.39 -9.99 26.08
N LYS A 104 -37.59 -9.74 25.55
CA LYS A 104 -38.09 -10.40 24.34
C LYS A 104 -37.59 -9.63 23.10
N PRO A 105 -36.73 -10.23 22.25
CA PRO A 105 -36.29 -9.58 21.01
C PRO A 105 -37.37 -9.65 19.93
N GLU A 106 -37.43 -8.61 19.11
CA GLU A 106 -38.24 -8.50 17.91
C GLU A 106 -37.39 -7.83 16.82
N ILE A 107 -36.98 -8.58 15.80
CA ILE A 107 -36.29 -7.99 14.64
C ILE A 107 -37.33 -7.28 13.78
N VAL A 108 -37.26 -5.96 13.72
CA VAL A 108 -38.24 -5.11 13.02
C VAL A 108 -37.88 -5.02 11.54
N SER A 109 -36.61 -4.75 11.22
CA SER A 109 -36.15 -4.68 9.83
C SER A 109 -34.66 -4.95 9.68
N VAL A 110 -34.29 -5.45 8.51
CA VAL A 110 -32.90 -5.65 8.08
C VAL A 110 -32.80 -5.15 6.64
N ASP A 111 -32.03 -4.10 6.44
CA ASP A 111 -31.82 -3.47 5.14
C ASP A 111 -30.33 -3.32 4.83
N VAL A 112 -30.00 -3.28 3.54
CA VAL A 112 -28.66 -2.89 3.10
C VAL A 112 -28.62 -1.36 3.04
N ALA A 113 -27.60 -0.76 3.66
CA ALA A 113 -27.42 0.68 3.63
C ALA A 113 -27.34 1.20 2.17
N LYS A 114 -27.88 2.39 1.92
CA LYS A 114 -27.98 2.97 0.56
C LYS A 114 -26.61 3.15 -0.12
N ASP A 115 -25.56 3.28 0.67
CA ASP A 115 -24.16 3.37 0.25
C ASP A 115 -23.52 1.99 -0.05
N LYS A 116 -24.25 0.88 0.18
CA LYS A 116 -23.81 -0.52 0.06
C LYS A 116 -22.63 -0.88 0.97
N THR A 117 -22.34 -0.08 2.00
CA THR A 117 -21.16 -0.29 2.87
C THR A 117 -21.47 -0.97 4.19
N GLY A 118 -22.75 -1.19 4.54
CA GLY A 118 -23.13 -1.79 5.82
C GLY A 118 -24.56 -2.30 5.88
N LEU A 119 -24.88 -2.99 6.98
CA LEU A 119 -26.22 -3.52 7.26
C LEU A 119 -26.93 -2.55 8.22
N LEU A 120 -28.10 -2.07 7.85
CA LEU A 120 -29.02 -1.37 8.76
C LEU A 120 -29.91 -2.40 9.42
N VAL A 121 -29.95 -2.39 10.75
CA VAL A 121 -30.80 -3.28 11.54
C VAL A 121 -31.61 -2.46 12.52
N GLU A 122 -32.89 -2.78 12.59
CA GLU A 122 -33.82 -2.25 13.57
C GLU A 122 -34.30 -3.39 14.46
N VAL A 123 -34.04 -3.27 15.76
CA VAL A 123 -34.43 -4.26 16.77
C VAL A 123 -35.33 -3.60 17.80
N GLY A 124 -36.49 -4.19 18.01
CA GLY A 124 -37.38 -3.92 19.13
C GLY A 124 -37.10 -4.90 20.26
N THR A 125 -37.19 -4.45 21.51
CA THR A 125 -37.24 -5.34 22.68
C THR A 125 -38.34 -4.94 23.63
N ILE A 126 -38.90 -5.93 24.33
CA ILE A 126 -39.94 -5.74 25.34
C ILE A 126 -39.50 -6.40 26.64
N GLY A 127 -39.57 -5.67 27.75
CA GLY A 127 -39.23 -6.20 29.08
C GLY A 127 -39.38 -5.15 30.17
N THR A 128 -38.81 -5.42 31.35
CA THR A 128 -38.69 -4.38 32.39
C THR A 128 -37.72 -3.29 31.91
N PHE A 129 -37.82 -2.08 32.47
CA PHE A 129 -36.87 -1.00 32.17
C PHE A 129 -35.41 -1.46 32.35
N GLU A 130 -35.15 -2.19 33.44
CA GLU A 130 -33.82 -2.74 33.73
C GLU A 130 -33.33 -3.69 32.64
N ALA A 131 -34.20 -4.59 32.15
CA ALA A 131 -33.86 -5.53 31.09
C ALA A 131 -33.56 -4.81 29.77
N VAL A 132 -34.39 -3.85 29.39
CA VAL A 132 -34.21 -3.06 28.14
C VAL A 132 -32.94 -2.20 28.22
N TYR A 133 -32.65 -1.60 29.36
CA TYR A 133 -31.44 -0.80 29.56
C TYR A 133 -30.17 -1.65 29.57
N LYS A 134 -30.20 -2.82 30.25
CA LYS A 134 -29.09 -3.78 30.21
C LYS A 134 -28.85 -4.31 28.80
N TYR A 135 -29.90 -4.51 28.01
CA TYR A 135 -29.76 -4.89 26.61
C TYR A 135 -28.99 -3.84 25.82
N LEU A 136 -29.32 -2.55 25.96
CA LEU A 136 -28.56 -1.47 25.33
C LEU A 136 -27.07 -1.51 25.72
N LEU A 137 -26.75 -1.69 26.99
CA LEU A 137 -25.36 -1.80 27.45
C LEU A 137 -24.63 -3.00 26.83
N LEU A 138 -25.31 -4.14 26.66
CA LEU A 138 -24.71 -5.31 25.99
C LEU A 138 -24.48 -5.07 24.51
N LEU A 139 -25.35 -4.31 23.84
CA LEU A 139 -25.15 -3.90 22.44
C LEU A 139 -23.93 -2.97 22.31
N GLU A 140 -23.79 -2.01 23.21
CA GLU A 140 -22.64 -1.09 23.26
C GLU A 140 -21.31 -1.82 23.53
N ASN A 141 -21.34 -2.91 24.30
CA ASN A 141 -20.16 -3.73 24.60
C ASN A 141 -20.02 -4.97 23.70
N SER A 142 -20.76 -5.02 22.58
CA SER A 142 -20.70 -6.15 21.66
C SER A 142 -19.38 -6.17 20.87
N PRO A 143 -18.93 -7.34 20.37
CA PRO A 143 -17.72 -7.45 19.56
C PRO A 143 -17.88 -6.86 18.14
N TYR A 144 -18.99 -6.18 17.87
CA TYR A 144 -19.27 -5.54 16.58
C TYR A 144 -19.14 -4.03 16.71
N GLN A 145 -18.61 -3.41 15.67
CA GLN A 145 -18.62 -1.96 15.56
C GLN A 145 -19.99 -1.50 15.07
N LEU A 146 -20.78 -0.96 16.01
CA LEU A 146 -22.15 -0.50 15.79
C LEU A 146 -22.21 1.03 15.84
N GLU A 147 -22.92 1.62 14.90
CA GLU A 147 -23.32 3.03 14.94
C GLU A 147 -24.81 3.10 15.28
N PHE A 148 -25.16 3.69 16.42
CA PHE A 148 -26.56 3.89 16.82
C PHE A 148 -27.14 5.11 16.10
N ILE A 149 -28.15 4.89 15.27
CA ILE A 149 -28.85 5.94 14.53
C ILE A 149 -29.98 6.52 15.38
N SER A 150 -30.72 5.64 16.06
CA SER A 150 -31.78 6.06 16.98
C SER A 150 -31.97 5.04 18.08
N VAL A 151 -32.20 5.54 19.29
CA VAL A 151 -32.53 4.75 20.47
C VAL A 151 -33.78 5.37 21.08
N ASP A 152 -34.86 4.61 21.12
CA ASP A 152 -36.14 5.05 21.68
C ASP A 152 -36.57 4.07 22.77
N LEU A 153 -36.82 4.58 23.98
CA LEU A 153 -37.31 3.79 25.10
C LEU A 153 -38.60 4.43 25.60
N HIS A 154 -39.70 3.69 25.54
CA HIS A 154 -40.98 4.15 26.03
C HIS A 154 -41.73 3.07 26.79
N LYS A 155 -42.59 3.50 27.70
CA LYS A 155 -43.46 2.62 28.46
C LYS A 155 -44.63 2.18 27.57
N ILE A 156 -44.96 0.88 27.58
CA ILE A 156 -46.03 0.34 26.72
C ILE A 156 -47.42 0.75 27.25
N SER A 157 -47.55 0.91 28.57
CA SER A 157 -48.78 1.33 29.24
C SER A 157 -48.43 2.13 30.49
N GLU A 158 -49.17 3.21 30.76
CA GLU A 158 -48.94 4.06 31.95
C GLU A 158 -49.04 3.27 33.26
N GLN A 159 -49.82 2.18 33.30
CA GLN A 159 -50.04 1.34 34.47
C GLN A 159 -49.23 0.04 34.47
N GLY A 160 -48.56 -0.31 33.37
CA GLY A 160 -47.75 -1.52 33.25
C GLY A 160 -46.34 -1.36 33.84
N THR A 161 -45.58 -2.44 33.94
CA THR A 161 -44.14 -2.43 34.25
C THR A 161 -43.27 -2.55 33.01
N ASP A 162 -43.90 -2.73 31.85
CA ASP A 162 -43.24 -3.13 30.61
C ASP A 162 -42.85 -1.91 29.78
N TRP A 163 -41.62 -1.97 29.30
CA TRP A 163 -40.97 -0.99 28.46
C TRP A 163 -40.65 -1.62 27.11
N ARG A 164 -40.76 -0.80 26.08
CA ARG A 164 -40.31 -1.11 24.73
C ARG A 164 -39.07 -0.29 24.43
N GLY A 165 -38.03 -0.95 23.96
CA GLY A 165 -36.83 -0.32 23.41
C GLY A 165 -36.76 -0.56 21.91
N ASN A 166 -36.65 0.49 21.10
CA ASN A 166 -36.41 0.39 19.67
C ASN A 166 -35.01 0.93 19.36
N PHE A 167 -34.16 0.09 18.78
CA PHE A 167 -32.77 0.37 18.49
C PHE A 167 -32.53 0.26 16.99
N LYS A 168 -32.21 1.38 16.36
CA LYS A 168 -31.80 1.42 14.95
C LYS A 168 -30.30 1.61 14.89
N MET A 169 -29.61 0.67 14.26
CA MET A 169 -28.16 0.63 14.22
C MET A 169 -27.65 0.29 12.82
N LYS A 170 -26.46 0.82 12.49
CA LYS A 170 -25.68 0.44 11.31
C LYS A 170 -24.51 -0.43 11.77
N LEU A 171 -24.44 -1.64 11.23
CA LEU A 171 -23.27 -2.52 11.39
C LEU A 171 -22.16 -2.05 10.46
N LEU A 172 -21.02 -1.67 11.03
CA LEU A 172 -19.86 -1.17 10.29
C LEU A 172 -18.82 -2.27 10.05
N SER A 173 -18.43 -3.01 11.09
CA SER A 173 -17.37 -4.05 11.02
C SER A 173 -17.35 -4.94 12.27
N PHE A 174 -16.52 -5.99 12.27
CA PHE A 174 -16.22 -6.80 13.47
C PHE A 174 -14.97 -6.26 14.15
N ILE A 175 -14.99 -6.15 15.48
CA ILE A 175 -13.81 -5.79 16.28
C ILE A 175 -13.08 -7.11 16.62
N PRO A 176 -11.85 -7.32 16.13
CA PRO A 176 -11.07 -8.54 16.41
C PRO A 176 -10.62 -8.66 17.87
#